data_AF-A0A8T6NDW4-F1
#
_entry.id   AF-A0A8T6NDW4-F1
#
_cell.length_a   1.000
_cell.length_b   1.000
_cell.length_c   1.000
_cell.angle_alpha   90.00
_cell.angle_beta   90.00
_cell.angle_gamma   90.00
#
_symmetry.space_group_name_H-M   'P 1'
#
loop_
_entity.id
_entity.type
_entity.pdbx_description
1 polymer ?
#
loop_
_entity_poly.entity_id
_entity_poly.type
_entity_poly.pdbx_seq_one_letter_code
_entity_poly.pdbx_strand_id
1 'polypeptide(L)' 'MLEKRFDFNKMYGRIVRYYLDKKHYTKEKANMIAQQVVRRELQQRICKNSECGHLLHDHLRNNEVCLISRCGCEKFVRA' A
#
# COMPACT_ATOMS: atom_id res chain seq x y z
N MET A 1 -18.29 -1.32 -4.16
CA MET A 1 -17.72 -0.05 -3.65
C MET A 1 -16.33 0.10 -4.22
N LEU A 2 -15.99 1.21 -4.87
CA LEU A 2 -14.65 1.47 -5.41
C LEU A 2 -13.72 1.82 -4.23
N GLU A 3 -12.56 1.16 -4.09
CA GLU A 3 -11.58 1.54 -3.08
C GLU A 3 -10.97 2.90 -3.43
N LYS A 4 -11.00 3.84 -2.48
CA LYS A 4 -10.30 5.12 -2.65
C LYS A 4 -8.79 4.84 -2.82
N ARG A 5 -8.17 5.49 -3.80
CA ARG A 5 -6.72 5.42 -4.04
C ARG A 5 -5.98 5.66 -2.73
N PHE A 6 -5.11 4.72 -2.35
CA PHE A 6 -4.32 4.85 -1.14
C PHE A 6 -3.22 5.88 -1.37
N ASP A 7 -3.28 6.99 -0.64
CA ASP A 7 -2.31 8.08 -0.75
C ASP A 7 -1.21 7.92 0.31
N PHE A 8 -0.07 7.38 -0.14
CA PHE A 8 1.10 7.15 0.69
C PHE A 8 1.67 8.45 1.28
N ASN A 9 1.61 9.57 0.54
CA ASN A 9 2.11 10.86 1.01
C ASN A 9 1.25 11.40 2.14
N LYS A 10 -0.07 11.26 2.01
CA LYS A 10 -1.02 11.66 3.05
C LYS A 10 -0.87 10.81 4.31
N MET A 11 -0.64 9.50 4.17
CA MET A 11 -0.37 8.63 5.31
C MET A 11 0.95 8.99 6.00
N TYR A 12 2.02 9.14 5.23
CA TYR A 12 3.34 9.53 5.71
C TYR A 12 3.26 10.81 6.54
N GLY A 13 2.65 11.87 5.99
CA GLY A 13 2.51 13.15 6.68
C GLY A 13 1.71 13.07 7.98
N ARG A 14 0.68 12.22 8.03
CA ARG A 14 -0.10 11.99 9.27
C ARG A 14 0.73 11.30 10.35
N ILE A 15 1.52 10.29 9.98
CA ILE A 15 2.37 9.56 10.92
C ILE A 15 3.45 10.48 11.47
N VAL A 16 4.16 11.20 10.59
CA VAL A 16 5.20 12.14 11.01
C VAL A 16 4.64 13.19 11.96
N ARG A 17 3.51 13.82 11.60
CA ARG A 17 2.85 14.81 12.46
C ARG A 17 2.45 14.23 13.81
N TYR A 18 1.90 13.02 13.84
CA TYR A 18 1.52 12.37 15.10
C TYR A 18 2.74 12.16 16.02
N TYR A 19 3.84 11.62 15.49
CA TYR A 19 5.02 11.35 16.32
C TYR A 19 5.79 12.62 16.73
N LEU A 20 5.74 13.67 15.91
CA LEU A 20 6.27 14.99 16.28
C LEU A 20 5.40 15.66 17.36
N ASP A 21 4.10 15.81 17.08
CA ASP A 21 3.23 16.66 17.90
C ASP A 21 2.74 15.95 19.17
N LYS A 22 2.49 14.64 19.11
CA LYS A 22 1.90 13.87 20.23
C LYS A 22 2.90 13.05 21.01
N LYS A 23 4.03 12.67 20.40
CA LYS A 23 5.06 11.85 21.06
C LYS A 23 6.36 12.62 21.29
N HIS A 24 6.46 13.86 20.81
CA HIS A 24 7.66 14.71 20.91
C HIS A 24 8.94 14.01 20.46
N TYR A 25 8.82 13.15 19.44
CA TYR A 25 9.98 12.50 18.83
C TYR A 25 10.75 13.48 17.97
N THR A 26 12.03 13.19 17.75
CA THR A 26 12.80 13.95 16.76
C THR A 26 12.28 13.66 15.36
N LYS A 27 12.54 14.61 14.45
CA LYS A 27 12.10 14.50 13.06
C LYS A 27 12.66 13.25 12.38
N GLU A 28 13.90 12.89 12.69
CA GLU A 28 14.57 11.70 12.16
C GLU A 28 13.84 10.44 12.60
N LYS A 29 13.52 10.33 13.90
CA LYS A 29 12.82 9.16 14.46
C LYS A 29 11.39 9.06 13.92
N ALA A 30 10.66 10.18 13.82
CA ALA A 30 9.32 10.22 13.24
C ALA A 30 9.32 9.81 11.76
N ASN A 31 10.30 10.28 10.98
CA ASN A 31 10.48 9.92 9.57
C ASN A 31 10.81 8.43 9.40
N MET A 32 11.71 7.88 10.21
CA MET A 32 12.03 6.44 10.18
C MET A 32 10.79 5.58 10.42
N ILE A 33 9.98 5.92 11.44
CA ILE A 33 8.74 5.20 11.75
C ILE A 33 7.74 5.34 10.60
N ALA A 34 7.57 6.55 10.06
CA ALA A 34 6.66 6.78 8.95
C ALA A 34 7.07 5.99 7.69
N GLN A 35 8.36 5.96 7.35
CA GLN A 35 8.88 5.15 6.25
C GLN A 35 8.63 3.66 6.46
N GLN A 36 8.88 3.15 7.67
CA GLN A 36 8.69 1.73 7.98
C GLN A 36 7.22 1.32 7.88
N VAL A 37 6.30 2.14 8.42
CA VAL A 37 4.87 1.87 8.34
C VAL A 37 4.38 1.96 6.90
N VAL A 38 4.75 3.01 6.16
CA VAL A 38 4.39 3.16 4.75
C VAL A 38 4.90 2.00 3.91
N ARG A 39 6.14 1.55 4.13
CA ARG A 39 6.72 0.40 3.41
C ARG A 39 6.00 -0.90 3.72
N ARG A 40 5.61 -1.12 4.98
CA ARG A 40 4.84 -2.30 5.40
C ARG A 40 3.46 -2.32 4.75
N GLU A 41 2.75 -1.19 4.77
CA GLU A 41 1.45 -1.04 4.11
C GLU A 41 1.56 -1.21 2.60
N LEU A 42 2.61 -0.64 1.98
CA LEU A 42 2.90 -0.80 0.57
C LEU A 42 3.12 -2.28 0.22
N GLN A 43 3.93 -3.02 0.98
CA GLN A 43 4.15 -4.45 0.77
C GLN A 43 2.87 -5.29 0.94
N GLN A 44 2.01 -4.95 1.90
CA GLN A 44 0.71 -5.62 2.04
C GLN A 44 -0.24 -5.31 0.88
N ARG A 45 -0.10 -4.12 0.29
CA ARG A 45 -0.87 -3.62 -0.85
C ARG A 45 -0.18 -3.87 -2.18
N ILE A 46 0.88 -4.65 -2.26
CA ILE A 46 1.52 -5.08 -3.51
C ILE A 46 1.12 -6.53 -3.78
N CYS A 47 0.86 -6.83 -5.05
CA CYS A 47 0.64 -8.16 -5.57
C CYS A 47 1.89 -9.03 -5.25
N LYS A 48 1.69 -10.07 -4.42
CA LYS A 48 2.78 -10.96 -3.96
C LYS A 48 3.33 -11.88 -5.05
N ASN A 49 2.78 -11.85 -6.26
CA ASN A 49 3.35 -12.54 -7.40
C ASN A 49 4.57 -11.73 -7.88
N SER A 50 5.74 -12.35 -7.94
CA SER A 50 6.99 -11.72 -8.37
C SER A 50 6.96 -11.25 -9.83
N GLU A 51 6.04 -11.77 -10.64
CA GLU A 51 5.91 -11.40 -12.05
C GLU A 51 5.04 -10.15 -12.28
N CYS A 52 4.22 -9.74 -11.30
CA CYS A 52 3.32 -8.59 -11.45
C CYS A 52 3.88 -7.31 -10.84
N GLY A 53 4.41 -7.34 -9.61
CA GLY A 53 4.91 -6.15 -8.89
C GLY A 53 3.92 -5.00 -8.68
N HIS A 54 2.70 -5.09 -9.21
CA HIS A 54 1.70 -4.03 -9.19
C HIS A 54 1.04 -3.87 -7.82
N LEU A 55 0.44 -2.71 -7.59
CA LEU A 55 -0.34 -2.49 -6.38
C LEU A 55 -1.67 -3.23 -6.48
N LEU A 56 -2.11 -3.84 -5.37
CA LEU A 56 -3.40 -4.50 -5.24
C LEU A 56 -4.54 -3.59 -5.70
N HIS A 57 -4.52 -2.27 -5.46
CA HIS A 57 -5.58 -1.39 -5.96
C HIS A 57 -5.67 -1.31 -7.50
N ASP A 58 -4.59 -1.60 -8.22
CA ASP A 58 -4.60 -1.75 -9.68
C ASP A 58 -5.18 -3.12 -10.10
N HIS A 59 -5.24 -4.09 -9.18
CA HIS A 59 -5.77 -5.45 -9.38
C HIS A 59 -7.15 -5.71 -8.75
N LEU A 60 -7.59 -5.01 -7.69
CA LEU A 60 -8.53 -5.62 -6.72
C LEU A 60 -9.90 -4.99 -6.51
N ARG A 61 -10.37 -4.05 -7.32
CA ARG A 61 -11.80 -3.68 -7.18
C ARG A 61 -12.48 -3.03 -8.35
N ASN A 62 -11.73 -2.38 -9.22
CA ASN A 62 -12.33 -1.65 -10.33
C ASN A 62 -12.44 -2.47 -11.61
N ASN A 63 -11.53 -3.44 -11.82
CA ASN A 63 -11.46 -4.16 -13.10
C ASN A 63 -11.66 -5.68 -12.98
N GLU A 64 -11.71 -6.26 -11.77
CA GLU A 64 -11.79 -7.72 -11.53
C GLU A 64 -10.82 -8.60 -12.35
N VAL A 65 -9.79 -8.01 -12.94
CA VAL A 65 -8.89 -8.62 -13.90
C VAL A 65 -7.47 -8.16 -13.60
N CYS A 66 -6.56 -9.13 -13.51
CA CYS A 66 -5.14 -8.86 -13.50
C CYS A 66 -4.68 -8.43 -14.90
N LEU A 67 -3.91 -7.35 -15.01
CA LEU A 67 -3.35 -6.86 -16.29
C LEU A 67 -2.34 -7.84 -16.96
N ILE A 68 -2.14 -9.03 -16.40
CA ILE A 68 -1.26 -10.08 -16.91
C ILE A 68 -2.13 -11.29 -17.21
N SER A 69 -2.03 -11.82 -18.43
CA SER A 69 -2.90 -12.88 -18.95
C SER A 69 -2.90 -14.19 -18.15
N ARG A 70 -1.93 -14.40 -17.25
CA ARG A 70 -1.81 -15.58 -16.38
C ARG A 70 -1.30 -15.22 -14.97
N CYS A 71 -2.00 -14.35 -14.24
CA CYS A 71 -1.72 -14.25 -12.80
C CYS A 71 -2.09 -15.59 -12.15
N GLY A 72 -1.13 -16.29 -11.53
CA GLY A 72 -1.40 -17.41 -10.61
C GLY A 72 -2.11 -16.99 -9.32
N CYS A 73 -2.71 -15.81 -9.32
CA CYS A 73 -3.41 -15.19 -8.23
C CYS A 73 -4.81 -15.81 -8.24
N GLU A 74 -4.96 -16.99 -7.63
CA GLU A 74 -6.20 -17.80 -7.60
C GLU A 74 -7.45 -17.04 -7.12
N LYS A 75 -7.31 -15.81 -6.63
CA LYS A 75 -8.39 -14.89 -6.28
C LYS A 75 -9.16 -14.32 -7.49
N PHE A 76 -8.69 -14.53 -8.72
CA PHE A 76 -9.27 -13.95 -9.94
C PHE A 76 -9.54 -14.95 -11.06
N VAL A 77 -9.62 -16.24 -10.72
CA VAL A 77 -10.16 -17.20 -11.68
C VAL A 77 -11.66 -16.91 -11.78
N ARG A 78 -12.10 -16.29 -12.89
CA ARG A 78 -13.52 -16.33 -13.26
C ARG A 78 -13.86 -17.81 -13.42
N ALA A 79 -14.74 -18.31 -12.53
CA ALA A 79 -15.39 -19.60 -12.70
C ALA A 79 -16.20 -19.61 -14.00
#